data_AF-A0A1I1ZG10-F1
#
_entry.id   AF-A0A1I1ZG10-F1
#
_cell.length_a   1.000
_cell.length_b   1.000
_cell.length_c   1.000
_cell.angle_alpha   90.00
_cell.angle_beta   90.00
_cell.angle_gamma   90.00
#
_symmetry.space_group_name_H-M   'P 1'
#
loop_
_entity.id
_entity.type
_entity.pdbx_description
1 polymer ?
#
loop_
_entity_poly.entity_id
_entity_poly.type
_entity_poly.pdbx_seq_one_letter_code
_entity_poly.pdbx_strand_id
1 'polypeptide(L)'
;MRAKPLIPFYLIGIGALMLMLGLSLVGFYVSTGETEEEGADMDPVELGEEVVTSNCTSCHGENLEGASGPAIENVGAEMSNEEIADIAVNGVGSMPGGIASPEEAEAIAEYLTSIAE
;
A
#
# COMPACT_ATOMS: atom_id res chain seq x y z
N MET A 1 -24.71 7.61 -51.99
CA MET A 1 -23.48 7.31 -51.22
C MET A 1 -23.89 6.51 -50.00
N ARG A 2 -23.51 5.22 -49.91
CA ARG A 2 -23.86 4.35 -48.77
C ARG A 2 -22.71 4.35 -47.78
N ALA A 3 -22.86 5.09 -46.68
CA ALA A 3 -21.91 5.04 -45.58
C ALA A 3 -21.96 3.63 -44.96
N LYS A 4 -20.80 3.00 -44.81
CA LYS A 4 -20.66 1.63 -44.30
C LYS A 4 -21.09 1.65 -42.83
N PRO A 5 -22.15 0.92 -42.42
CA PRO A 5 -22.70 0.99 -41.06
C PRO A 5 -21.79 0.40 -39.98
N LEU A 6 -20.59 -0.04 -40.35
CA LEU A 6 -19.61 -0.71 -39.50
C LEU A 6 -18.55 0.25 -38.91
N ILE A 7 -18.51 1.50 -39.37
CA ILE A 7 -17.62 2.56 -38.85
C ILE A 7 -17.76 2.75 -37.32
N PRO A 8 -18.97 2.79 -36.70
CA PRO A 8 -19.07 2.94 -35.24
C PRO A 8 -18.50 1.75 -34.47
N PHE A 9 -18.70 0.52 -34.95
CA PHE A 9 -18.18 -0.69 -34.29
C PHE A 9 -16.64 -0.78 -34.35
N TYR A 10 -16.04 -0.31 -35.44
CA TYR A 10 -14.58 -0.26 -35.60
C TYR A 10 -13.92 0.72 -34.63
N LEU A 11 -14.54 1.88 -34.38
CA LEU A 11 -14.04 2.87 -33.44
C LEU A 11 -14.12 2.39 -31.98
N ILE A 12 -15.19 1.68 -31.62
CA ILE A 12 -15.34 1.09 -30.28
C ILE A 12 -14.29 0.00 -30.05
N GLY A 13 -14.04 -0.85 -31.06
CA GLY A 13 -13.03 -1.91 -30.98
C GLY A 13 -11.60 -1.38 -30.82
N ILE A 14 -11.26 -0.28 -31.50
CA ILE A 14 -9.95 0.37 -31.34
C ILE A 14 -9.82 1.04 -29.97
N GLY A 15 -10.88 1.68 -29.48
CA GLY A 15 -10.89 2.29 -28.15
C GLY A 15 -10.67 1.26 -27.04
N ALA A 16 -11.34 0.11 -27.12
CA ALA A 16 -11.18 -0.98 -26.15
C ALA A 16 -9.77 -1.59 -26.19
N LEU A 17 -9.18 -1.71 -27.38
CA LEU A 17 -7.81 -2.21 -27.54
C LEU A 17 -6.77 -1.24 -26.97
N MET A 18 -6.97 0.08 -27.17
CA MET A 18 -6.10 1.12 -26.62
C MET A 18 -6.21 1.21 -25.09
N LEU A 19 -7.42 1.04 -24.54
CA LEU A 19 -7.64 0.99 -23.08
C LEU A 19 -6.92 -0.21 -22.45
N MET A 20 -7.07 -1.40 -23.04
CA MET A 20 -6.41 -2.61 -22.56
C MET A 20 -4.88 -2.50 -22.59
N LEU A 21 -4.32 -1.94 -23.68
CA LEU A 21 -2.89 -1.72 -23.80
C LEU A 21 -2.38 -0.64 -22.82
N GLY A 22 -3.17 0.41 -22.58
CA GLY A 22 -2.85 1.45 -21.59
C GLY A 22 -2.77 0.88 -20.18
N LEU A 23 -3.76 0.07 -19.76
CA LEU A 23 -3.78 -0.58 -18.45
C LEU A 23 -2.62 -1.57 -18.26
N SER A 24 -2.22 -2.31 -19.30
CA SER A 24 -1.02 -3.17 -19.23
C SER A 24 0.28 -2.38 -19.07
N LEU A 25 0.35 -1.14 -19.57
CA LEU A 25 1.52 -0.28 -19.43
C LEU A 25 1.64 0.29 -18.02
N VAL A 26 0.51 0.65 -17.40
CA VAL A 26 0.45 1.06 -15.98
C VAL A 26 0.94 -0.08 -15.08
N GLY A 27 0.43 -1.30 -15.27
CA GLY A 27 0.87 -2.45 -14.46
C GLY A 27 2.36 -2.80 -14.61
N PHE A 28 2.97 -2.55 -15.77
CA PHE A 28 4.41 -2.71 -15.95
C PHE A 28 5.22 -1.61 -15.25
N TYR A 29 4.68 -0.38 -15.21
CA TYR A 29 5.31 0.76 -14.54
C TYR A 29 5.32 0.58 -13.01
N VAL A 30 4.19 0.14 -12.43
CA VAL A 30 4.07 -0.28 -11.02
C VAL A 30 5.10 -1.37 -10.67
N SER A 31 5.41 -2.26 -11.62
CA SER A 31 6.41 -3.31 -11.43
C SER A 31 7.87 -2.83 -11.48
N THR A 32 8.17 -1.63 -11.97
CA THR A 32 9.56 -1.16 -12.18
C THR A 32 9.95 0.12 -11.43
N GLY A 33 9.05 0.67 -10.62
CA GLY A 33 9.35 1.78 -9.73
C GLY A 33 9.00 3.14 -10.33
N GLU A 34 7.80 3.59 -10.00
CA GLU A 34 7.45 4.96 -9.66
C GLU A 34 6.19 4.83 -8.79
N THR A 35 6.30 5.39 -7.58
CA THR A 35 5.32 5.39 -6.49
C THR A 35 3.91 5.64 -7.00
N GLU A 36 3.01 4.69 -6.71
CA GLU A 36 1.58 4.98 -6.72
C GLU A 36 1.34 6.00 -5.61
N GLU A 37 1.07 7.24 -6.02
CA GLU A 37 0.41 8.26 -5.23
C GLU A 37 -1.05 7.82 -4.94
N GLU A 38 -1.25 6.60 -4.44
CA GLU A 38 -2.55 6.15 -3.93
C GLU A 38 -2.79 6.64 -2.48
N GLY A 39 -1.78 7.25 -1.83
CA GLY A 39 -1.93 7.83 -0.49
C GLY A 39 -2.39 9.28 -0.43
N ALA A 40 -2.34 10.05 -1.53
CA ALA A 40 -2.47 11.51 -1.47
C ALA A 40 -3.89 12.03 -1.10
N ASP A 41 -4.91 11.17 -1.14
CA ASP A 41 -6.30 11.49 -0.76
C ASP A 41 -6.90 10.51 0.28
N MET A 42 -6.14 9.50 0.72
CA MET A 42 -6.59 8.55 1.74
C MET A 42 -6.33 9.07 3.15
N ASP A 43 -7.18 8.66 4.09
CA ASP A 43 -6.95 8.94 5.50
C ASP A 43 -5.65 8.24 5.96
N PRO A 44 -4.75 8.92 6.69
CA PRO A 44 -3.49 8.33 7.12
C PRO A 44 -3.65 7.02 7.92
N VAL A 45 -4.73 6.87 8.68
CA VAL A 45 -5.02 5.65 9.45
C VAL A 45 -5.46 4.52 8.51
N GLU A 46 -6.25 4.82 7.48
CA GLU A 46 -6.67 3.85 6.47
C GLU A 46 -5.47 3.34 5.65
N LEU A 47 -4.58 4.25 5.24
CA LEU A 47 -3.31 3.88 4.61
C LEU A 47 -2.45 3.01 5.55
N GLY A 48 -2.35 3.40 6.83
CA GLY A 48 -1.63 2.63 7.83
C GLY A 48 -2.17 1.22 8.01
N GLU A 49 -3.49 1.05 8.05
CA GLU A 49 -4.15 -0.26 8.15
C GLU A 49 -3.81 -1.15 6.95
N GLU A 50 -3.88 -0.61 5.73
CA GLU A 50 -3.57 -1.34 4.50
C GLU A 50 -2.11 -1.82 4.49
N VAL A 51 -1.18 -0.94 4.82
CA VAL A 51 0.25 -1.24 4.82
C VAL A 51 0.57 -2.26 5.92
N VAL A 52 0.00 -2.10 7.12
CA VAL A 52 0.18 -3.06 8.22
C VAL A 52 -0.36 -4.43 7.85
N THR A 53 -1.55 -4.49 7.26
CA THR A 53 -2.17 -5.74 6.82
C THR A 53 -1.33 -6.43 5.75
N SER A 54 -0.78 -5.68 4.80
CA SER A 54 -0.04 -6.21 3.66
C SER A 54 1.38 -6.66 4.02
N ASN A 55 2.06 -5.93 4.90
CA ASN A 55 3.50 -6.10 5.13
C ASN A 55 3.87 -6.61 6.53
N CYS A 56 3.07 -6.32 7.56
CA CYS A 56 3.47 -6.54 8.94
C CYS A 56 2.87 -7.84 9.54
N THR A 57 1.64 -8.20 9.15
CA THR A 57 0.90 -9.35 9.71
C THR A 57 1.61 -10.69 9.53
N SER A 58 2.39 -10.83 8.45
CA SER A 58 3.16 -12.06 8.17
C SER A 58 4.15 -12.44 9.28
N CYS A 59 4.67 -11.44 9.99
CA CYS A 59 5.59 -11.62 11.11
C CYS A 59 4.91 -11.35 12.46
N HIS A 60 4.02 -10.37 12.52
CA HIS A 60 3.42 -9.89 13.76
C HIS A 60 2.04 -10.50 14.08
N GLY A 61 1.53 -11.40 13.24
CA GLY A 61 0.22 -12.03 13.44
C GLY A 61 -0.91 -11.29 12.73
N GLU A 62 -2.00 -11.99 12.42
CA GLU A 62 -3.16 -11.42 11.71
C GLU A 62 -3.83 -10.30 12.51
N ASN A 63 -3.82 -10.40 13.85
CA ASN A 63 -4.36 -9.40 14.77
C ASN A 63 -3.23 -8.65 15.50
N LEU A 64 -2.00 -8.68 14.95
CA LEU A 64 -0.81 -8.07 15.54
C LEU A 64 -0.43 -8.64 16.92
N GLU A 65 -0.96 -9.81 17.30
CA GLU A 65 -0.78 -10.48 18.59
C GLU A 65 0.58 -11.16 18.78
N GLY A 66 1.43 -11.08 17.76
CA GLY A 66 2.73 -11.73 17.67
C GLY A 66 2.66 -13.11 17.01
N ALA A 67 3.65 -13.38 16.15
CA ALA A 67 3.82 -14.68 15.53
C ALA A 67 5.31 -15.06 15.47
N SER A 68 6.00 -14.66 14.40
CA SER A 68 7.46 -14.79 14.29
C SER A 68 8.20 -13.59 14.89
N GLY A 69 7.55 -12.42 14.86
CA GLY A 69 7.91 -11.22 15.58
C GLY A 69 7.03 -11.04 16.83
N PRO A 70 7.38 -10.07 17.69
CA PRO A 70 6.63 -9.77 18.91
C PRO A 70 5.24 -9.21 18.61
N ALA A 71 4.39 -9.21 19.62
CA ALA A 71 3.08 -8.57 19.58
C ALA A 71 3.25 -7.03 19.47
N ILE A 72 2.48 -6.38 18.61
CA ILE A 72 2.53 -4.92 18.36
C ILE A 72 1.15 -4.26 18.40
N GLU A 73 0.09 -4.99 18.75
CA GLU A 73 -1.28 -4.51 18.87
C GLU A 73 -1.45 -3.37 19.90
N ASN A 74 -0.53 -3.24 20.87
CA ASN A 74 -0.53 -2.18 21.87
C ASN A 74 0.69 -1.24 21.78
N VAL A 75 1.51 -1.34 20.73
CA VAL A 75 2.79 -0.61 20.68
C VAL A 75 2.62 0.91 20.67
N GLY A 76 1.51 1.41 20.13
CA GLY A 76 1.18 2.83 20.13
C GLY A 76 0.89 3.43 21.51
N ALA A 77 0.63 2.60 22.52
CA ALA A 77 0.53 3.04 23.91
C ALA A 77 1.88 3.04 24.64
N GLU A 78 2.87 2.31 24.12
CA GLU A 78 4.19 2.12 24.73
C GLU A 78 5.29 2.98 24.10
N MET A 79 5.14 3.32 22.82
CA MET A 79 6.14 4.01 22.00
C MET A 79 5.54 5.25 21.33
N SER A 80 6.39 6.23 21.04
CA SER A 80 5.97 7.39 20.25
C SER A 80 5.82 7.04 18.77
N ASN A 81 5.00 7.81 18.03
CA ASN A 81 4.86 7.63 16.59
C ASN A 81 6.20 7.70 15.85
N GLU A 82 7.10 8.59 16.28
CA GLU A 82 8.44 8.76 15.69
C GLU A 82 9.31 7.50 15.87
N GLU A 83 9.25 6.86 17.04
CA GLU A 83 9.99 5.62 17.30
C GLU A 83 9.41 4.44 16.52
N ILE A 84 8.08 4.36 16.39
CA ILE A 84 7.41 3.33 15.60
C ILE A 84 7.78 3.48 14.12
N ALA A 85 7.72 4.70 13.59
CA ALA A 85 8.10 5.00 12.21
C ALA A 85 9.58 4.66 11.94
N ASP A 86 10.49 5.04 12.85
CA ASP A 86 11.92 4.70 12.71
C ASP A 86 12.14 3.19 12.64
N ILE A 87 11.46 2.42 13.48
CA ILE A 87 11.54 0.95 13.46
C ILE A 87 10.94 0.37 12.18
N ALA A 88 9.83 0.91 11.68
CA ALA A 88 9.21 0.44 10.43
C ALA A 88 10.14 0.65 9.21
N VAL A 89 10.89 1.76 9.19
CA VAL A 89 11.86 2.07 8.12
C VAL A 89 13.16 1.28 8.31
N ASN A 90 13.76 1.32 9.49
CA ASN A 90 15.13 0.85 9.72
C ASN A 90 15.21 -0.59 10.22
N GLY A 91 14.10 -1.14 10.72
CA GLY A 91 14.05 -2.43 11.39
C GLY A 91 14.73 -2.41 12.76
N VAL A 92 14.54 -3.48 13.52
CA VAL A 92 15.16 -3.63 14.85
C VAL A 92 15.44 -5.10 15.16
N GLY A 93 16.65 -5.39 15.62
CA GLY A 93 17.06 -6.74 16.00
C GLY A 93 16.96 -7.74 14.84
N SER A 94 15.90 -8.56 14.85
CA SER A 94 15.61 -9.54 13.80
C SER A 94 14.59 -9.06 12.76
N MET A 95 13.92 -7.93 12.99
CA MET A 95 13.06 -7.27 12.00
C MET A 95 13.96 -6.56 10.97
N PRO A 96 13.93 -6.94 9.68
CA PRO A 96 14.72 -6.27 8.67
C PRO A 96 14.20 -4.86 8.41
N GLY A 97 15.10 -3.94 8.04
CA GLY A 97 14.71 -2.62 7.56
C GLY A 97 14.30 -2.61 6.10
N GLY A 98 13.69 -1.51 5.66
CA GLY A 98 13.23 -1.28 4.30
C GLY A 98 11.91 -1.98 3.97
N ILE A 99 11.13 -2.37 4.99
CA ILE A 99 9.79 -2.95 4.80
C ILE A 99 8.78 -1.84 4.45
N ALA A 100 8.91 -0.68 5.09
CA ALA A 100 8.11 0.51 4.82
C ALA A 100 9.00 1.65 4.31
N SER A 101 8.45 2.46 3.41
CA SER A 101 9.00 3.77 3.08
C SER A 101 8.79 4.76 4.24
N PRO A 102 9.52 5.88 4.29
CA PRO A 102 9.34 6.90 5.32
C PRO A 102 7.90 7.44 5.41
N GLU A 103 7.21 7.56 4.28
CA GLU A 103 5.84 8.08 4.22
C GLU A 103 4.84 7.04 4.75
N GLU A 104 4.96 5.78 4.34
CA GLU A 104 4.17 4.67 4.88
C GLU A 104 4.41 4.46 6.38
N ALA A 105 5.65 4.69 6.85
CA ALA A 105 6.02 4.51 8.25
C ALA A 105 5.29 5.47 9.19
N GLU A 106 5.02 6.70 8.76
CA GLU A 106 4.21 7.66 9.51
C GLU A 106 2.75 7.17 9.61
N ALA A 107 2.18 6.72 8.49
CA ALA A 107 0.82 6.16 8.45
C ALA A 107 0.67 4.89 9.32
N ILE A 108 1.65 3.98 9.27
CA ILE A 108 1.72 2.79 10.15
C ILE A 108 1.69 3.22 11.61
N ALA A 109 2.50 4.22 11.98
CA ALA A 109 2.58 4.70 13.35
C ALA A 109 1.25 5.31 13.82
N GLU A 110 0.59 6.09 12.98
CA GLU A 110 -0.74 6.64 13.27
C GLU A 110 -1.79 5.54 13.47
N TYR A 111 -1.80 4.53 12.59
CA TYR A 111 -2.72 3.39 12.73
C TYR A 111 -2.48 2.60 14.02
N LEU A 112 -1.24 2.23 14.32
CA LEU A 112 -0.90 1.47 15.53
C LEU A 112 -1.22 2.23 16.82
N THR A 113 -1.12 3.55 16.79
CA THR A 113 -1.57 4.40 17.91
C THR A 113 -3.08 4.46 18.01
N SER A 114 -3.81 4.56 16.89
CA SER A 114 -5.27 4.61 16.89
C SER A 114 -5.95 3.35 17.43
N ILE A 115 -5.33 2.17 17.25
CA ILE A 115 -5.87 0.89 17.74
C ILE A 115 -5.46 0.57 19.18
N ALA A 116 -4.48 1.30 19.73
CA ALA A 116 -3.97 1.12 21.09
C ALA A 116 -4.72 1.96 22.15
N GLU A 117 -5.70 2.77 21.73
CA GLU A 117 -6.57 3.60 22.59
C GLU A 117 -7.68 2.82 23.33
#